data_AF-A0A0J9STU1-F1
#
_entry.id   AF-A0A0J9STU1-F1
#
_cell.length_a   1.000
_cell.length_b   1.000
_cell.length_c   1.000
_cell.angle_alpha   90.00
_cell.angle_beta   90.00
_cell.angle_gamma   90.00
#
_symmetry.space_group_name_H-M   'P 1'
#
loop_
_entity.id
_entity.type
_entity.pdbx_description
1 polymer ?
#
loop_
_entity_poly.entity_id
_entity_poly.type
_entity_poly.pdbx_seq_one_letter_code
_entity_poly.pdbx_strand_id
1 'polypeptide(L)'
;MKRALLVLPLCIKLLACLFFLPCCENVEAKNVKVELDGKVYTILYEPKKVKFSDLDPLKIMFHSNHVKHSGNSVIRYLVKLTSRDISKMDYVVRHVDISYDRPLKYEDSYKIIGGITSYGSTSLRITLFGTNSSSKNGCSSNLGVKNILRNGACAHVDEAAKPEEGHEKASSSGEFKSEHSEVATRRDPNKKATKSDHHVEKLLAKYKEDNADAVIKLCRNKMNEIASQKNCINYFTAHYTLVRVNKEGAKEPIQEKYKNEFPPIEVEKLKELVSVFC
;
A
#
# COMPACT_ATOMS: atom_id res chain seq x y z
N MET A 1 -15.80 53.56 -12.37
CA MET A 1 -14.66 52.75 -12.85
C MET A 1 -13.70 52.23 -11.77
N LYS A 2 -13.58 52.84 -10.58
CA LYS A 2 -12.62 52.37 -9.54
C LYS A 2 -13.01 51.07 -8.81
N ARG A 3 -14.30 50.71 -8.74
CA ARG A 3 -14.76 49.47 -8.07
C ARG A 3 -14.48 48.21 -8.90
N ALA A 4 -14.53 48.29 -10.23
CA ALA A 4 -14.27 47.14 -11.11
C ALA A 4 -12.80 46.67 -11.06
N LEU A 5 -11.84 47.58 -10.87
CA LEU A 5 -10.41 47.27 -10.75
C LEU A 5 -10.03 46.53 -9.45
N LEU A 6 -10.83 46.68 -8.39
CA LEU A 6 -10.62 45.95 -7.11
C LEU A 6 -11.24 44.55 -7.13
N VAL A 7 -12.31 44.35 -7.91
CA VAL A 7 -13.02 43.07 -8.01
C VAL A 7 -12.28 42.09 -8.91
N LEU A 8 -11.61 42.57 -9.97
CA LEU A 8 -10.87 41.73 -10.92
C LEU A 8 -9.76 40.86 -10.25
N PRO A 9 -8.84 41.39 -9.43
CA PRO A 9 -7.83 40.57 -8.76
C PRO A 9 -8.44 39.63 -7.70
N LEU A 10 -9.58 40.00 -7.11
CA LEU A 10 -10.30 39.14 -6.17
C LEU A 10 -10.92 37.94 -6.91
N CYS A 11 -11.55 38.17 -8.07
CA CYS A 11 -12.09 37.13 -8.93
C CYS A 11 -10.99 36.24 -9.50
N ILE A 12 -9.83 36.78 -9.88
CA ILE A 12 -8.68 35.98 -10.34
C ILE A 12 -8.13 35.11 -9.21
N LYS A 13 -8.02 35.62 -7.98
CA LYS A 13 -7.64 34.82 -6.80
C LYS A 13 -8.69 33.76 -6.47
N LEU A 14 -9.98 34.08 -6.60
CA LEU A 14 -11.07 33.13 -6.35
C LEU A 14 -11.12 32.03 -7.43
N LEU A 15 -10.89 32.38 -8.70
CA LEU A 15 -10.74 31.43 -9.80
C LEU A 15 -9.49 30.58 -9.62
N ALA A 16 -8.35 31.17 -9.24
CA ALA A 16 -7.16 30.41 -8.91
C ALA A 16 -7.45 29.43 -7.76
N CYS A 17 -8.12 29.86 -6.69
CA CYS A 17 -8.56 28.95 -5.64
C CYS A 17 -9.48 27.85 -6.19
N LEU A 18 -10.48 28.17 -7.00
CA LEU A 18 -11.40 27.17 -7.57
C LEU A 18 -10.77 26.23 -8.61
N PHE A 19 -9.69 26.64 -9.30
CA PHE A 19 -8.95 25.81 -10.24
C PHE A 19 -7.83 25.01 -9.56
N PHE A 20 -7.24 25.51 -8.46
CA PHE A 20 -6.17 24.84 -7.73
C PHE A 20 -6.65 24.00 -6.53
N LEU A 21 -7.82 24.28 -5.93
CA LEU A 21 -8.36 23.48 -4.81
C LEU A 21 -8.94 22.10 -5.20
N PRO A 22 -9.59 21.87 -6.36
CA PRO A 22 -10.17 20.56 -6.67
C PRO A 22 -9.15 19.51 -7.13
N CYS A 23 -7.90 19.90 -7.41
CA CYS A 23 -6.88 18.95 -7.88
C CYS A 23 -6.18 18.16 -6.77
N CYS A 24 -6.59 18.36 -5.51
CA CYS A 24 -5.96 17.75 -4.36
C CYS A 24 -6.87 16.76 -3.62
N GLU A 25 -7.68 15.97 -4.33
CA GLU A 25 -7.87 14.58 -3.89
C GLU A 25 -6.59 13.77 -4.17
N ASN A 26 -5.45 14.28 -3.73
CA ASN A 26 -4.27 13.46 -3.60
C ASN A 26 -4.59 12.53 -2.45
N VAL A 27 -4.94 11.28 -2.76
CA VAL A 27 -5.08 10.30 -1.71
C VAL A 27 -3.73 10.21 -1.01
N GLU A 28 -3.73 10.68 0.23
CA GLU A 28 -2.53 10.94 1.01
C GLU A 28 -1.83 9.60 1.31
N ALA A 29 -0.52 9.54 1.16
CA ALA A 29 0.27 8.41 1.68
C ALA A 29 0.03 8.29 3.18
N LYS A 30 -0.22 7.07 3.69
CA LYS A 30 -0.53 6.85 5.10
C LYS A 30 0.46 5.96 5.82
N ASN A 31 0.74 6.30 7.07
CA ASN A 31 1.47 5.45 8.01
C ASN A 31 0.46 4.81 8.97
N VAL A 32 0.06 3.57 8.65
CA VAL A 32 -1.00 2.85 9.36
C VAL A 32 -0.38 1.97 10.44
N LYS A 33 -0.81 2.13 11.69
CA LYS A 33 -0.41 1.26 12.80
C LYS A 33 -1.30 0.04 12.83
N VAL A 34 -0.70 -1.14 12.78
CA VAL A 34 -1.39 -2.43 12.77
C VAL A 34 -0.86 -3.30 13.89
N GLU A 35 -1.73 -3.74 14.80
CA GLU A 35 -1.43 -4.73 15.82
C GLU A 35 -1.61 -6.13 15.24
N LEU A 36 -0.53 -6.91 15.21
CA LEU A 36 -0.51 -8.30 14.75
C LEU A 36 0.39 -9.13 15.68
N ASP A 37 -0.14 -10.25 16.19
CA ASP A 37 0.54 -11.13 17.14
C ASP A 37 1.10 -10.39 18.38
N GLY A 38 0.35 -9.42 18.91
CA GLY A 38 0.74 -8.64 20.10
C GLY A 38 1.83 -7.59 19.87
N LYS A 39 2.27 -7.37 18.62
CA LYS A 39 3.21 -6.30 18.24
C LYS A 39 2.53 -5.30 17.32
N VAL A 40 2.87 -4.02 17.48
CA VAL A 40 2.37 -2.94 16.62
C VAL A 40 3.41 -2.63 15.55
N TYR A 41 3.03 -2.78 14.29
CA TYR A 41 3.85 -2.43 13.13
C TYR A 41 3.30 -1.17 12.47
N THR A 42 4.19 -0.38 11.88
CA THR A 42 3.80 0.79 11.08
C THR A 42 3.97 0.46 9.60
N ILE A 43 2.85 0.33 8.87
CA ILE A 43 2.87 0.04 7.43
C ILE A 43 2.60 1.31 6.62
N LEU A 44 3.33 1.48 5.53
CA LEU A 44 3.03 2.43 4.46
C LEU A 44 1.83 1.93 3.67
N TYR A 45 0.90 2.83 3.37
CA TYR A 45 -0.17 2.64 2.40
C TYR A 45 -0.30 3.88 1.53
N GLU A 46 -0.04 3.78 0.22
CA GLU A 46 -0.21 4.90 -0.71
C GLU A 46 -0.86 4.44 -2.01
N PRO A 47 -2.11 4.85 -2.29
CA PRO A 47 -2.72 4.60 -3.59
C PRO A 47 -2.14 5.53 -4.66
N LYS A 48 -2.03 4.98 -5.86
CA LYS A 48 -1.41 5.57 -7.04
C LYS A 48 -2.28 5.29 -8.25
N LYS A 49 -2.15 6.14 -9.27
CA LYS A 49 -2.73 5.94 -10.60
C LYS A 49 -1.66 6.21 -11.64
N VAL A 50 -1.54 5.33 -12.62
CA VAL A 50 -0.59 5.46 -13.71
C VAL A 50 -1.06 6.57 -14.66
N LYS A 51 -0.21 7.58 -14.84
CA LYS A 51 -0.45 8.71 -15.75
C LYS A 51 0.14 8.42 -17.13
N PHE A 52 -0.31 9.17 -18.14
CA PHE A 52 0.25 9.06 -19.49
C PHE A 52 1.77 9.33 -19.49
N SER A 53 2.23 10.29 -18.69
CA SER A 53 3.65 10.61 -18.51
C SER A 53 4.48 9.48 -17.88
N ASP A 54 3.82 8.47 -17.32
CA ASP A 54 4.52 7.37 -16.65
C ASP A 54 4.87 6.23 -17.62
N LEU A 55 4.36 6.30 -18.86
CA LEU A 55 4.44 5.23 -19.84
C LEU A 55 5.64 5.36 -20.78
N ASP A 56 6.11 4.23 -21.26
CA ASP A 56 7.06 4.12 -22.36
C ASP A 56 6.32 3.99 -23.72
N PRO A 57 7.06 3.92 -24.86
CA PRO A 57 6.44 3.71 -26.17
C PRO A 57 5.63 2.40 -26.32
N LEU A 58 5.84 1.41 -25.45
CA LEU A 58 5.08 0.16 -25.40
C LEU A 58 3.77 0.30 -24.61
N LYS A 59 3.46 1.51 -24.12
CA LYS A 59 2.24 1.84 -23.35
C LYS A 59 2.18 1.09 -22.00
N ILE A 60 3.32 0.74 -21.45
CA ILE A 60 3.47 0.20 -20.10
C ILE A 60 4.29 1.17 -19.25
N MET A 61 4.19 1.05 -17.93
CA MET A 61 4.91 1.90 -17.00
C MET A 61 6.42 1.75 -17.21
N PHE A 62 7.08 2.87 -17.51
CA PHE A 62 8.52 2.88 -17.71
C PHE A 62 9.23 2.52 -16.39
N HIS A 63 10.25 1.66 -16.46
CA HIS A 63 10.89 1.10 -15.26
C HIS A 63 11.43 2.18 -14.29
N SER A 64 11.94 3.31 -14.79
CA SER A 64 12.39 4.41 -13.92
C SER A 64 11.24 5.09 -13.17
N ASN A 65 10.03 5.09 -13.73
CA ASN A 65 8.85 5.59 -13.03
C ASN A 65 8.44 4.68 -11.87
N HIS A 66 8.77 3.37 -11.90
CA HIS A 66 8.57 2.52 -10.73
C HIS A 66 9.47 2.97 -9.58
N VAL A 67 10.74 3.28 -9.86
CA VAL A 67 11.67 3.84 -8.88
C VAL A 67 11.16 5.19 -8.35
N LYS A 68 10.64 6.06 -9.24
CA LYS A 68 10.04 7.34 -8.84
C LYS A 68 8.82 7.17 -7.94
N HIS A 69 7.88 6.30 -8.31
CA HIS A 69 6.65 6.10 -7.55
C HIS A 69 6.94 5.49 -6.19
N SER A 70 7.71 4.40 -6.15
CA SER A 70 8.04 3.70 -4.91
C SER A 70 9.03 4.47 -4.05
N GLY A 71 10.03 5.13 -4.63
CA GLY A 71 10.98 5.98 -3.92
C GLY A 71 10.30 7.19 -3.26
N ASN A 72 9.37 7.85 -3.96
CA ASN A 72 8.58 8.94 -3.35
C ASN A 72 7.72 8.43 -2.19
N SER A 73 7.19 7.21 -2.29
CA SER A 73 6.46 6.58 -1.18
C SER A 73 7.35 6.30 0.02
N VAL A 74 8.58 5.82 -0.19
CA VAL A 74 9.59 5.66 0.88
C VAL A 74 9.88 6.98 1.57
N ILE A 75 10.12 8.06 0.81
CA ILE A 75 10.39 9.40 1.37
C ILE A 75 9.23 9.85 2.25
N ARG A 76 7.99 9.78 1.74
CA ARG A 76 6.78 10.17 2.50
C ARG A 76 6.62 9.35 3.77
N TYR A 77 6.85 8.04 3.68
CA TYR A 77 6.81 7.14 4.82
C TYR A 77 7.79 7.56 5.90
N LEU A 78 9.08 7.77 5.55
CA LEU A 78 10.13 8.17 6.49
C LEU A 78 9.85 9.54 7.13
N VAL A 79 9.46 10.53 6.34
CA VAL A 79 9.09 11.87 6.84
C VAL A 79 7.98 11.76 7.88
N LYS A 80 6.98 10.91 7.64
CA LYS A 80 5.89 10.69 8.60
C LYS A 80 6.35 9.97 9.87
N LEU A 81 7.33 9.05 9.78
CA LEU A 81 7.94 8.43 10.97
C LEU A 81 8.74 9.43 11.80
N THR A 82 9.37 10.44 11.19
CA THR A 82 10.17 11.46 11.89
C THR A 82 9.36 12.67 12.35
N SER A 83 8.06 12.50 12.61
CA SER A 83 7.13 13.58 13.01
C SER A 83 7.10 14.75 12.01
N ARG A 84 7.30 14.46 10.71
CA ARG A 84 7.35 15.42 9.60
C ARG A 84 8.54 16.38 9.63
N ASP A 85 9.52 16.11 10.46
CA ASP A 85 10.76 16.89 10.51
C ASP A 85 11.74 16.39 9.43
N ILE A 86 11.85 17.16 8.34
CA ILE A 86 12.73 16.86 7.20
C ILE A 86 14.20 16.96 7.62
N SER A 87 14.53 17.78 8.63
CA SER A 87 15.89 17.91 9.14
C SER A 87 16.38 16.68 9.92
N LYS A 88 15.47 15.73 10.16
CA LYS A 88 15.76 14.40 10.74
C LYS A 88 15.74 13.29 9.68
N MET A 89 15.58 13.62 8.40
CA MET A 89 15.54 12.66 7.31
C MET A 89 16.95 12.43 6.73
N ASP A 90 17.84 11.90 7.56
CA ASP A 90 19.26 11.77 7.21
C ASP A 90 19.55 10.39 6.62
N TYR A 91 18.80 9.99 5.59
CA TYR A 91 18.95 8.69 4.93
C TYR A 91 19.33 8.85 3.46
N VAL A 92 20.33 8.07 3.03
CA VAL A 92 20.75 7.95 1.63
C VAL A 92 20.41 6.56 1.11
N VAL A 93 19.87 6.48 -0.10
CA VAL A 93 19.63 5.21 -0.78
C VAL A 93 20.96 4.58 -1.17
N ARG A 94 21.26 3.40 -0.63
CA ARG A 94 22.45 2.62 -0.99
C ARG A 94 22.14 1.62 -2.11
N HIS A 95 20.98 0.97 -2.05
CA HIS A 95 20.62 -0.08 -2.98
C HIS A 95 19.11 -0.12 -3.18
N VAL A 96 18.69 -0.38 -4.42
CA VAL A 96 17.29 -0.60 -4.80
C VAL A 96 17.24 -1.84 -5.66
N ASP A 97 16.43 -2.81 -5.24
CA ASP A 97 16.10 -4.00 -6.02
C ASP A 97 14.59 -3.98 -6.31
N ILE A 98 14.20 -4.13 -7.57
CA ILE A 98 12.80 -4.16 -7.99
C ILE A 98 12.59 -5.39 -8.88
N SER A 99 11.68 -6.26 -8.44
CA SER A 99 11.16 -7.36 -9.23
C SER A 99 9.81 -6.97 -9.83
N TYR A 100 9.61 -7.26 -11.12
CA TYR A 100 8.38 -6.92 -11.86
C TYR A 100 7.61 -8.19 -12.20
N ASP A 101 6.43 -8.37 -11.60
CA ASP A 101 5.56 -9.52 -11.85
C ASP A 101 4.63 -9.28 -13.03
N ARG A 102 4.13 -8.04 -13.16
CA ARG A 102 3.14 -7.66 -14.18
C ARG A 102 3.31 -6.20 -14.60
N PRO A 103 3.06 -5.87 -15.89
CA PRO A 103 3.12 -4.49 -16.34
C PRO A 103 1.94 -3.68 -15.80
N LEU A 104 2.23 -2.45 -15.39
CA LEU A 104 1.24 -1.39 -15.14
C LEU A 104 0.97 -0.63 -16.45
N LYS A 105 -0.28 -0.29 -16.73
CA LYS A 105 -0.73 0.40 -17.96
C LYS A 105 -1.42 1.72 -17.64
N TYR A 106 -1.68 2.52 -18.67
CA TYR A 106 -2.40 3.78 -18.55
C TYR A 106 -3.70 3.61 -17.73
N GLU A 107 -3.92 4.54 -16.79
CA GLU A 107 -5.09 4.56 -15.89
C GLU A 107 -5.22 3.41 -14.90
N ASP A 108 -4.28 2.45 -14.86
CA ASP A 108 -4.27 1.45 -13.80
C ASP A 108 -4.13 2.15 -12.44
N SER A 109 -5.12 1.92 -11.58
CA SER A 109 -5.05 2.27 -10.16
C SER A 109 -4.41 1.13 -9.39
N TYR A 110 -3.50 1.45 -8.48
CA TYR A 110 -2.82 0.46 -7.63
C TYR A 110 -2.44 1.11 -6.29
N LYS A 111 -1.95 0.31 -5.36
CA LYS A 111 -1.55 0.71 -4.01
C LYS A 111 -0.10 0.29 -3.80
N ILE A 112 0.68 1.16 -3.17
CA ILE A 112 2.01 0.84 -2.66
C ILE A 112 1.85 0.58 -1.16
N ILE A 113 2.09 -0.66 -0.76
CA ILE A 113 1.99 -1.10 0.62
C ILE A 113 3.37 -1.60 1.06
N GLY A 114 3.82 -1.22 2.25
CA GLY A 114 5.14 -1.67 2.69
C GLY A 114 5.48 -1.34 4.13
N GLY A 115 6.72 -1.60 4.51
CA GLY A 115 7.20 -1.33 5.86
C GLY A 115 8.69 -1.61 6.02
N ILE A 116 9.22 -1.27 7.19
CA ILE A 116 10.59 -1.61 7.57
C ILE A 116 10.65 -3.11 7.82
N THR A 117 11.59 -3.80 7.18
CA THR A 117 11.71 -5.27 7.22
C THR A 117 12.99 -5.75 7.88
N SER A 118 13.99 -4.88 8.03
CA SER A 118 15.17 -5.17 8.84
C SER A 118 15.94 -3.88 9.17
N TYR A 119 16.74 -3.97 10.22
CA TYR A 119 17.74 -2.97 10.60
C TYR A 119 19.13 -3.61 10.62
N GLY A 120 20.11 -2.88 10.13
CA GLY A 120 21.53 -3.05 10.47
C GLY A 120 21.94 -2.02 11.52
N SER A 121 23.25 -1.87 11.73
CA SER A 121 23.78 -0.84 12.65
C SER A 121 23.48 0.57 12.16
N THR A 122 23.77 0.87 10.88
CA THR A 122 23.58 2.18 10.26
C THR A 122 22.61 2.16 9.07
N SER A 123 21.93 1.04 8.84
CA SER A 123 21.07 0.85 7.67
C SER A 123 19.70 0.30 8.04
N LEU A 124 18.70 0.59 7.22
CA LEU A 124 17.38 -0.05 7.31
C LEU A 124 16.94 -0.52 5.93
N ARG A 125 16.17 -1.60 5.90
CA ARG A 125 15.58 -2.13 4.67
C ARG A 125 14.07 -1.92 4.68
N ILE A 126 13.54 -1.25 3.67
CA ILE A 126 12.10 -1.11 3.44
C ILE A 126 11.70 -2.02 2.29
N THR A 127 10.66 -2.80 2.49
CA THR A 127 10.07 -3.63 1.44
C THR A 127 8.70 -3.07 1.07
N LEU A 128 8.45 -2.94 -0.23
CA LEU A 128 7.23 -2.39 -0.81
C LEU A 128 6.62 -3.39 -1.81
N PHE A 129 5.30 -3.38 -1.89
CA PHE A 129 4.50 -4.12 -2.85
C PHE A 129 3.60 -3.15 -3.60
N GLY A 130 3.74 -3.12 -4.92
CA GLY A 130 2.79 -2.46 -5.81
C GLY A 130 1.68 -3.44 -6.15
N THR A 131 0.48 -3.27 -5.58
CA THR A 131 -0.60 -4.23 -5.69
C THR A 131 -1.93 -3.57 -6.06
N ASN A 132 -2.85 -4.32 -6.63
CA ASN A 132 -4.26 -3.93 -6.73
C ASN A 132 -5.14 -5.14 -6.45
N SER A 133 -6.36 -4.92 -5.98
CA SER A 133 -7.37 -5.95 -5.85
C SER A 133 -8.14 -6.13 -7.16
N SER A 134 -8.47 -7.38 -7.46
CA SER A 134 -9.50 -7.75 -8.44
C SER A 134 -10.46 -8.71 -7.75
N SER A 135 -11.77 -8.61 -7.98
CA SER A 135 -12.71 -9.58 -7.39
C SER A 135 -12.66 -10.90 -8.16
N LYS A 136 -12.54 -12.02 -7.46
CA LYS A 136 -13.03 -13.32 -7.95
C LYS A 136 -14.53 -13.39 -7.64
N ASN A 137 -15.34 -13.18 -8.68
CA ASN A 137 -16.80 -13.38 -8.70
C ASN A 137 -17.63 -12.45 -7.81
N GLY A 138 -18.72 -11.90 -8.37
CA GLY A 138 -19.69 -11.06 -7.65
C GLY A 138 -20.54 -11.85 -6.66
N CYS A 139 -19.94 -12.36 -5.59
CA CYS A 139 -20.65 -13.04 -4.51
C CYS A 139 -20.79 -12.14 -3.26
N SER A 140 -21.95 -12.23 -2.62
CA SER A 140 -22.56 -11.21 -1.78
C SER A 140 -22.37 -11.45 -0.28
N SER A 141 -21.16 -11.31 0.26
CA SER A 141 -20.93 -11.40 1.72
C SER A 141 -20.16 -10.18 2.29
N ASN A 142 -20.69 -8.98 2.04
CA ASN A 142 -20.07 -7.68 2.39
C ASN A 142 -20.34 -7.17 3.83
N LEU A 143 -20.76 -8.02 4.78
CA LEU A 143 -21.04 -7.60 6.18
C LEU A 143 -19.88 -7.89 7.16
N GLY A 144 -18.97 -8.81 6.81
CA GLY A 144 -17.88 -9.27 7.70
C GLY A 144 -16.70 -8.28 7.83
N VAL A 145 -16.19 -7.76 6.71
CA VAL A 145 -14.95 -6.95 6.68
C VAL A 145 -15.03 -5.68 7.55
N LYS A 146 -16.19 -5.00 7.55
CA LYS A 146 -16.41 -3.82 8.37
C LYS A 146 -16.39 -4.14 9.87
N ASN A 147 -16.89 -5.31 10.26
CA ASN A 147 -16.89 -5.76 11.66
C ASN A 147 -15.52 -6.29 12.08
N ILE A 148 -14.78 -6.94 11.18
CA ILE A 148 -13.43 -7.44 11.42
C ILE A 148 -12.46 -6.30 11.72
N LEU A 149 -12.46 -5.25 10.90
CA LEU A 149 -11.56 -4.11 11.08
C LEU A 149 -11.99 -3.17 12.22
N ARG A 150 -13.24 -3.31 12.73
CA ARG A 150 -13.80 -2.46 13.80
C ARG A 150 -13.82 -3.13 15.17
N ASN A 151 -14.01 -4.44 15.24
CA ASN A 151 -14.08 -5.21 16.49
C ASN A 151 -12.79 -6.01 16.67
N GLY A 152 -11.76 -5.34 17.17
CA GLY A 152 -10.43 -5.87 17.49
C GLY A 152 -10.37 -6.79 18.70
N ALA A 153 -11.36 -7.65 18.93
CA ALA A 153 -11.26 -8.72 19.93
C ALA A 153 -10.82 -10.01 19.24
N CYS A 154 -9.64 -10.51 19.58
CA CYS A 154 -9.23 -11.89 19.28
C CYS A 154 -9.80 -12.77 20.41
N ALA A 155 -10.64 -13.73 20.08
CA ALA A 155 -10.92 -14.83 21.01
C ALA A 155 -9.67 -15.73 21.02
N HIS A 156 -9.09 -15.95 22.20
CA HIS A 156 -8.19 -17.08 22.42
C HIS A 156 -9.04 -18.33 22.20
N VAL A 157 -8.73 -19.11 21.17
CA VAL A 157 -9.19 -20.49 21.11
C VAL A 157 -7.93 -21.31 21.20
N ASP A 158 -7.66 -21.75 22.42
CA ASP A 158 -6.67 -22.75 22.72
C ASP A 158 -7.04 -24.07 22.03
N GLU A 159 -5.98 -24.78 21.70
CA GLU A 159 -5.88 -26.04 20.97
C GLU A 159 -6.80 -27.16 21.46
N ALA A 160 -7.36 -27.93 20.52
CA ALA A 160 -7.54 -29.40 20.52
C ALA A 160 -8.88 -29.85 19.90
N ALA A 161 -8.81 -30.46 18.71
CA ALA A 161 -9.61 -31.63 18.33
C ALA A 161 -9.25 -32.09 16.90
N LYS A 162 -8.48 -33.19 16.80
CA LYS A 162 -8.66 -34.22 15.75
C LYS A 162 -9.78 -35.16 16.23
N PRO A 163 -10.61 -35.79 15.35
CA PRO A 163 -10.22 -36.96 14.53
C PRO A 163 -10.83 -36.97 13.10
N GLU A 164 -10.14 -37.56 12.10
CA GLU A 164 -10.46 -38.81 11.33
C GLU A 164 -11.77 -38.75 10.52
N GLU A 165 -11.99 -39.35 9.35
CA GLU A 165 -11.28 -40.08 8.28
C GLU A 165 -12.34 -40.18 7.15
N GLY A 166 -11.96 -40.33 5.87
CA GLY A 166 -12.92 -40.72 4.82
C GLY A 166 -12.53 -40.43 3.36
N HIS A 167 -11.95 -41.44 2.71
CA HIS A 167 -11.97 -41.84 1.29
C HIS A 167 -12.93 -41.11 0.32
N GLU A 168 -12.67 -40.85 -0.99
CA GLU A 168 -12.07 -41.71 -2.03
C GLU A 168 -11.89 -40.94 -3.38
N LYS A 169 -10.83 -41.30 -4.17
CA LYS A 169 -10.66 -41.42 -5.66
C LYS A 169 -11.34 -40.40 -6.64
N ALA A 170 -10.84 -40.04 -7.83
CA ALA A 170 -9.64 -40.29 -8.64
C ALA A 170 -9.68 -39.38 -9.93
N SER A 171 -8.52 -39.23 -10.59
CA SER A 171 -8.29 -39.17 -12.07
C SER A 171 -8.80 -37.98 -12.92
N SER A 172 -7.90 -37.20 -13.55
CA SER A 172 -7.38 -37.42 -14.92
C SER A 172 -6.81 -36.14 -15.60
N SER A 173 -5.71 -36.35 -16.35
CA SER A 173 -5.21 -35.69 -17.59
C SER A 173 -5.52 -34.21 -17.87
N GLY A 174 -4.51 -33.35 -18.10
CA GLY A 174 -3.97 -33.06 -19.45
C GLY A 174 -4.79 -31.93 -20.11
N GLU A 175 -4.27 -30.75 -20.43
CA GLU A 175 -3.58 -30.47 -21.70
C GLU A 175 -3.09 -29.01 -21.70
N PHE A 176 -1.85 -28.80 -22.13
CA PHE A 176 -1.25 -27.51 -22.45
C PHE A 176 -1.68 -27.09 -23.86
N LYS A 177 -2.30 -25.90 -24.03
CA LYS A 177 -2.41 -25.26 -25.34
C LYS A 177 -2.01 -23.78 -25.28
N SER A 178 -1.04 -23.50 -26.15
CA SER A 178 -0.40 -22.24 -26.47
C SER A 178 -1.22 -21.43 -27.48
N GLU A 179 -1.10 -20.10 -27.36
CA GLU A 179 -1.27 -19.04 -28.37
C GLU A 179 -2.60 -18.88 -29.13
N HIS A 180 -3.25 -17.72 -28.94
CA HIS A 180 -3.26 -16.69 -29.99
C HIS A 180 -3.72 -15.31 -29.49
N SER A 181 -3.11 -14.30 -30.11
CA SER A 181 -3.38 -12.87 -30.08
C SER A 181 -4.87 -12.51 -30.07
N GLU A 182 -5.33 -11.82 -29.02
CA GLU A 182 -6.56 -11.04 -29.06
C GLU A 182 -6.28 -9.54 -28.92
N VAL A 183 -6.72 -8.86 -29.98
CA VAL A 183 -6.83 -7.43 -30.20
C VAL A 183 -7.34 -6.69 -28.96
N ALA A 184 -6.71 -5.55 -28.69
CA ALA A 184 -7.05 -4.63 -27.61
C ALA A 184 -8.52 -4.21 -27.63
N THR A 185 -9.36 -4.93 -26.88
CA THR A 185 -10.68 -4.44 -26.48
C THR A 185 -10.48 -3.31 -25.49
N ARG A 186 -11.00 -2.14 -25.84
CA ARG A 186 -11.07 -0.96 -24.97
C ARG A 186 -11.64 -1.38 -23.62
N ARG A 187 -10.82 -1.31 -22.57
CA ARG A 187 -11.26 -1.56 -21.20
C ARG A 187 -12.21 -0.43 -20.79
N ASP A 188 -13.38 -0.84 -20.35
CA ASP A 188 -14.43 0.01 -19.80
C ASP A 188 -13.87 0.85 -18.64
N PRO A 189 -13.90 2.20 -18.69
CA PRO A 189 -13.37 3.06 -17.62
C PRO A 189 -14.16 2.94 -16.30
N ASN A 190 -15.23 2.13 -16.29
CA ASN A 190 -16.18 2.00 -15.20
C ASN A 190 -16.05 0.67 -14.44
N LYS A 191 -14.82 0.15 -14.26
CA LYS A 191 -14.59 -0.98 -13.35
C LYS A 191 -14.76 -0.48 -11.90
N LYS A 192 -16.01 -0.47 -11.44
CA LYS A 192 -16.45 -0.11 -10.08
C LYS A 192 -15.48 -0.70 -9.05
N ALA A 193 -14.83 0.17 -8.27
CA ALA A 193 -14.15 -0.24 -7.04
C ALA A 193 -15.09 -1.13 -6.22
N THR A 194 -14.58 -2.26 -5.74
CA THR A 194 -15.44 -3.24 -5.06
C THR A 194 -15.90 -2.68 -3.71
N LYS A 195 -16.99 -3.21 -3.14
CA LYS A 195 -17.47 -2.78 -1.83
C LYS A 195 -16.46 -3.06 -0.71
N SER A 196 -15.61 -4.09 -0.82
CA SER A 196 -14.55 -4.42 0.14
C SER A 196 -13.33 -3.48 0.02
N ASP A 197 -12.93 -3.10 -1.19
CA ASP A 197 -11.96 -2.01 -1.41
C ASP A 197 -12.48 -0.71 -0.80
N HIS A 198 -13.77 -0.43 -1.04
CA HIS A 198 -14.45 0.72 -0.47
C HIS A 198 -14.48 0.66 1.07
N HIS A 199 -14.46 -0.53 1.70
CA HIS A 199 -14.38 -0.66 3.16
C HIS A 199 -12.99 -0.33 3.72
N VAL A 200 -11.92 -0.84 3.09
CA VAL A 200 -10.55 -0.49 3.48
C VAL A 200 -10.29 0.99 3.24
N GLU A 201 -10.64 1.50 2.06
CA GLU A 201 -10.50 2.92 1.73
C GLU A 201 -11.32 3.82 2.66
N LYS A 202 -12.56 3.43 3.00
CA LYS A 202 -13.39 4.20 3.95
C LYS A 202 -12.86 4.14 5.38
N LEU A 203 -12.26 3.02 5.78
CA LEU A 203 -11.59 2.90 7.07
C LEU A 203 -10.35 3.79 7.10
N LEU A 204 -9.51 3.70 6.08
CA LEU A 204 -8.31 4.50 5.94
C LEU A 204 -8.64 5.99 5.77
N ALA A 205 -9.73 6.36 5.09
CA ALA A 205 -10.18 7.75 4.98
C ALA A 205 -10.54 8.35 6.36
N LYS A 206 -11.05 7.52 7.28
CA LYS A 206 -11.35 7.92 8.66
C LYS A 206 -10.17 7.77 9.62
N TYR A 207 -9.11 7.08 9.21
CA TYR A 207 -7.92 6.86 10.01
C TYR A 207 -7.14 8.17 10.16
N LYS A 208 -6.88 8.55 11.41
CA LYS A 208 -6.09 9.73 11.79
C LYS A 208 -4.75 9.27 12.35
N GLU A 209 -3.67 9.51 11.60
CA GLU A 209 -2.30 9.11 11.98
C GLU A 209 -1.84 9.70 13.31
N ASP A 210 -2.24 10.94 13.57
CA ASP A 210 -1.81 11.70 14.75
C ASP A 210 -2.59 11.30 16.02
N ASN A 211 -3.59 10.40 15.90
CA ASN A 211 -4.28 9.84 17.06
C ASN A 211 -3.47 8.66 17.64
N ALA A 212 -2.99 8.81 18.88
CA ALA A 212 -2.20 7.79 19.57
C ALA A 212 -2.91 6.43 19.65
N ASP A 213 -4.25 6.43 19.75
CA ASP A 213 -5.07 5.22 19.91
C ASP A 213 -5.52 4.60 18.57
N ALA A 214 -5.17 5.22 17.43
CA ALA A 214 -5.52 4.71 16.12
C ALA A 214 -4.63 3.52 15.74
N VAL A 215 -4.97 2.34 16.24
CA VAL A 215 -4.32 1.06 15.90
C VAL A 215 -5.35 0.11 15.32
N ILE A 216 -5.10 -0.40 14.10
CA ILE A 216 -5.93 -1.44 13.50
C ILE A 216 -5.49 -2.78 14.09
N LYS A 217 -6.38 -3.44 14.83
CA LYS A 217 -6.10 -4.76 15.40
C LYS A 217 -6.52 -5.87 14.43
N LEU A 218 -5.57 -6.70 14.03
CA LEU A 218 -5.80 -7.84 13.15
C LEU A 218 -5.40 -9.15 13.83
N CYS A 219 -6.25 -10.16 13.72
CA CYS A 219 -5.93 -11.53 14.12
C CYS A 219 -5.77 -12.37 12.83
N ARG A 220 -4.86 -13.35 12.80
CA ARG A 220 -4.57 -14.16 11.58
C ARG A 220 -5.81 -14.78 10.93
N ASN A 221 -6.71 -15.35 11.71
CA ASN A 221 -7.94 -15.96 11.19
C ASN A 221 -8.80 -14.95 10.42
N LYS A 222 -8.90 -13.71 10.94
CA LYS A 222 -9.63 -12.61 10.30
C LYS A 222 -8.91 -12.07 9.06
N MET A 223 -7.57 -12.08 9.04
CA MET A 223 -6.80 -11.73 7.85
C MET A 223 -7.05 -12.72 6.71
N ASN A 224 -7.01 -14.03 7.01
CA ASN A 224 -7.28 -15.07 6.04
C ASN A 224 -8.70 -14.97 5.46
N GLU A 225 -9.69 -14.64 6.30
CA GLU A 225 -11.07 -14.40 5.85
C GLU A 225 -11.14 -13.22 4.86
N ILE A 226 -10.53 -12.07 5.19
CA ILE A 226 -10.52 -10.92 4.28
C ILE A 226 -9.74 -11.24 2.99
N ALA A 227 -8.57 -11.86 3.12
CA ALA A 227 -7.72 -12.23 2.00
C ALA A 227 -8.43 -13.19 1.04
N SER A 228 -9.21 -14.14 1.55
CA SER A 228 -9.99 -15.08 0.71
C SER A 228 -11.04 -14.40 -0.17
N GLN A 229 -11.49 -13.19 0.20
CA GLN A 229 -12.50 -12.42 -0.52
C GLN A 229 -11.89 -11.53 -1.61
N LYS A 230 -10.55 -11.45 -1.71
CA LYS A 230 -9.84 -10.58 -2.65
C LYS A 230 -8.85 -11.39 -3.48
N ASN A 231 -8.74 -11.07 -4.77
CA ASN A 231 -7.63 -11.56 -5.59
C ASN A 231 -6.65 -10.40 -5.81
N CYS A 232 -5.64 -10.32 -4.94
CA CYS A 232 -4.58 -9.33 -5.05
C CYS A 232 -3.66 -9.65 -6.23
N ILE A 233 -3.47 -8.67 -7.09
CA ILE A 233 -2.54 -8.70 -8.21
C ILE A 233 -1.30 -7.93 -7.79
N ASN A 234 -0.15 -8.61 -7.66
CA ASN A 234 1.13 -7.94 -7.50
C ASN A 234 1.64 -7.49 -8.88
N TYR A 235 2.07 -6.24 -8.97
CA TYR A 235 2.75 -5.67 -10.15
C TYR A 235 4.26 -5.66 -9.96
N PHE A 236 4.71 -5.30 -8.77
CA PHE A 236 6.13 -5.29 -8.43
C PHE A 236 6.37 -5.44 -6.94
N THR A 237 7.55 -5.94 -6.59
CA THR A 237 8.11 -5.88 -5.24
C THR A 237 9.40 -5.08 -5.28
N ALA A 238 9.57 -4.13 -4.36
CA ALA A 238 10.75 -3.28 -4.28
C ALA A 238 11.39 -3.37 -2.90
N HIS A 239 12.72 -3.45 -2.86
CA HIS A 239 13.52 -3.44 -1.65
C HIS A 239 14.47 -2.24 -1.67
N TYR A 240 14.29 -1.34 -0.72
CA TYR A 240 15.13 -0.17 -0.52
C TYR A 240 16.06 -0.41 0.66
N THR A 241 17.37 -0.36 0.43
CA THR A 241 18.37 -0.29 1.51
C THR A 241 18.80 1.14 1.67
N LEU A 242 18.49 1.70 2.84
CA LEU A 242 18.80 3.08 3.21
C LEU A 242 19.89 3.08 4.28
N VAL A 243 20.83 4.02 4.20
CA VAL A 243 21.88 4.21 5.18
C VAL A 243 21.68 5.55 5.87
N ARG A 244 21.66 5.54 7.20
CA ARG A 244 21.61 6.75 7.99
C ARG A 244 22.97 7.44 7.96
N VAL A 245 22.98 8.74 7.72
CA VAL A 245 24.17 9.58 7.70
C VAL A 245 23.98 10.80 8.61
N ASN A 246 25.05 11.50 8.94
CA ASN A 246 24.99 12.82 9.59
C ASN A 246 25.08 13.95 8.56
N LYS A 247 25.16 15.19 9.05
CA LYS A 247 25.28 16.40 8.22
C LYS A 247 26.55 16.44 7.38
N GLU A 248 27.60 15.76 7.84
CA GLU A 248 28.89 15.62 7.16
C GLU A 248 28.91 14.43 6.17
N GLY A 249 27.82 13.67 6.07
CA GLY A 249 27.70 12.50 5.19
C GLY A 249 28.33 11.21 5.75
N ALA A 250 28.83 11.23 6.99
CA ALA A 250 29.35 10.04 7.68
C ALA A 250 28.20 9.16 8.18
N LYS A 251 28.39 7.83 8.15
CA LYS A 251 27.35 6.87 8.59
C LYS A 251 27.08 7.00 10.08
N GLU A 252 25.81 7.06 10.45
CA GLU A 252 25.38 7.08 11.84
C GLU A 252 24.63 5.81 12.25
N PRO A 253 24.83 5.33 13.50
CA PRO A 253 24.00 4.28 14.05
C PRO A 253 22.52 4.69 14.14
N ILE A 254 21.63 3.76 13.79
CA ILE A 254 20.20 3.90 14.07
C ILE A 254 19.98 3.57 15.54
N GLN A 255 19.51 4.55 16.31
CA GLN A 255 19.28 4.41 17.75
C GLN A 255 18.27 3.31 18.06
N GLU A 256 18.52 2.55 19.14
CA GLU A 256 17.65 1.44 19.53
C GLU A 256 16.23 1.90 19.88
N LYS A 257 16.09 3.11 20.44
CA LYS A 257 14.80 3.75 20.67
C LYS A 257 13.96 3.82 19.38
N TYR A 258 14.56 4.18 18.25
CA TYR A 258 13.87 4.26 16.96
C TYR A 258 13.45 2.86 16.46
N LYS A 259 14.31 1.85 16.61
CA LYS A 259 13.99 0.46 16.24
C LYS A 259 12.85 -0.10 17.10
N ASN A 260 12.80 0.27 18.37
CA ASN A 260 11.72 -0.13 19.29
C ASN A 260 10.40 0.59 18.99
N GLU A 261 10.46 1.87 18.59
CA GLU A 261 9.28 2.64 18.18
C GLU A 261 8.71 2.15 16.84
N PHE A 262 9.59 1.76 15.91
CA PHE A 262 9.24 1.27 14.57
C PHE A 262 9.87 -0.11 14.33
N PRO A 263 9.33 -1.17 14.98
CA PRO A 263 9.89 -2.51 14.87
C PRO A 263 9.78 -3.05 13.43
N PRO A 264 10.78 -3.82 12.97
CA PRO A 264 10.73 -4.41 11.65
C PRO A 264 9.65 -5.50 11.59
N ILE A 265 8.95 -5.59 10.46
CA ILE A 265 8.01 -6.67 10.14
C ILE A 265 8.69 -7.71 9.23
N GLU A 266 8.49 -8.99 9.51
CA GLU A 266 8.92 -10.07 8.61
C GLU A 266 8.26 -9.92 7.24
N VAL A 267 8.98 -10.24 6.17
CA VAL A 267 8.49 -10.05 4.79
C VAL A 267 7.23 -10.87 4.53
N GLU A 268 7.15 -12.07 5.11
CA GLU A 268 6.02 -12.98 5.03
C GLU A 268 4.78 -12.39 5.69
N LYS A 269 4.90 -11.86 6.90
CA LYS A 269 3.81 -11.15 7.60
C LYS A 269 3.39 -9.89 6.86
N LEU A 270 4.34 -9.17 6.27
CA LEU A 270 4.02 -8.01 5.43
C LEU A 270 3.22 -8.43 4.19
N LYS A 271 3.55 -9.56 3.55
CA LYS A 271 2.76 -10.11 2.43
C LYS A 271 1.34 -10.49 2.87
N GLU A 272 1.17 -11.05 4.07
CA GLU A 272 -0.17 -11.31 4.63
C GLU A 272 -0.96 -10.00 4.79
N LEU A 273 -0.35 -8.94 5.33
CA LEU A 273 -1.01 -7.63 5.42
C LEU A 273 -1.35 -7.06 4.04
N VAL A 274 -0.47 -7.21 3.05
CA VAL A 274 -0.75 -6.81 1.67
C VAL A 274 -2.00 -7.52 1.13
N SER A 275 -2.24 -8.79 1.49
CA SER A 275 -3.45 -9.50 1.06
C SER A 275 -4.76 -8.92 1.63
N VAL A 276 -4.68 -8.22 2.77
CA VAL A 276 -5.81 -7.55 3.42
C VAL A 276 -6.03 -6.14 2.85
N PHE A 277 -4.93 -5.41 2.64
CA PHE A 277 -4.92 -3.98 2.27
C PHE A 277 -4.83 -3.70 0.77
N CYS A 278 -4.54 -4.72 -0.07
CA CYS A 278 -4.90 -4.64 -1.47
C CYS A 278 -6.42 -4.39 -1.56
#